data_AF-A0A7X9XD27-F1
#
_entry.id   AF-A0A7X9XD27-F1
#
_cell.length_a   1.000
_cell.length_b   1.000
_cell.length_c   1.000
_cell.angle_alpha   90.00
_cell.angle_beta   90.00
_cell.angle_gamma   90.00
#
_symmetry.space_group_name_H-M   'P 1'
#
loop_
_entity.id
_entity.type
_entity.pdbx_description
1 polymer ?
#
loop_
_entity_poly.entity_id
_entity_poly.type
_entity_poly.pdbx_seq_one_letter_code
_entity_poly.pdbx_strand_id
1 'polypeptide(L)' 'MDYQYIIEGSELAQEVAYEKVAKDFKGEWDGEHLRVENSWVDIDIHSFTFLDEVYISISTLHFQKTVLFKSSRSDLL' A
#
# COMPACT_ATOMS: atom_id res chain seq x y z
N MET A 1 6.10 -9.24 -19.52
CA MET A 1 5.63 -7.88 -19.19
C MET A 1 6.58 -7.33 -18.15
N ASP A 2 7.22 -6.20 -18.43
CA ASP A 2 8.17 -5.57 -17.51
C ASP A 2 7.41 -4.65 -16.56
N TYR A 3 7.14 -5.14 -15.35
CA TYR A 3 6.59 -4.32 -14.29
C TYR A 3 7.65 -3.34 -13.81
N GLN A 4 7.32 -2.05 -13.74
CA GLN A 4 8.28 -1.03 -13.29
C GLN A 4 8.30 -0.89 -11.77
N TYR A 5 7.27 -1.40 -11.09
CA TYR A 5 7.19 -1.46 -9.65
C TYR A 5 6.31 -2.61 -9.19
N ILE A 6 6.66 -3.18 -8.04
CA ILE A 6 5.90 -4.25 -7.39
C ILE A 6 5.53 -3.76 -5.99
N ILE A 7 4.23 -3.61 -5.75
CA ILE A 7 3.69 -3.41 -4.40
C ILE A 7 3.47 -4.81 -3.84
N GLU A 8 4.32 -5.21 -2.89
CA GLU A 8 4.19 -6.48 -2.18
C GLU A 8 3.67 -6.21 -0.77
N GLY A 9 2.55 -6.84 -0.42
CA GLY A 9 1.91 -6.73 0.88
C GLY A 9 1.44 -8.07 1.41
N SER A 10 1.24 -8.14 2.71
CA SER A 10 0.68 -9.27 3.44
C SER A 10 -0.62 -8.84 4.11
N GLU A 11 -1.65 -9.68 4.08
CA GLU A 11 -2.91 -9.43 4.81
C GLU A 11 -2.69 -9.28 6.32
N LEU A 12 -1.61 -9.85 6.85
CA LEU A 12 -1.25 -9.81 8.27
C LEU A 12 -0.28 -8.67 8.64
N ALA A 13 0.26 -7.95 7.66
CA ALA A 13 1.27 -6.91 7.87
C ALA A 13 1.18 -5.84 6.77
N GLN A 14 0.02 -5.18 6.68
CA GLN A 14 -0.26 -4.23 5.59
C GLN A 14 0.52 -2.93 5.77
N GLU A 15 0.72 -2.49 7.03
CA GLU A 15 1.51 -1.31 7.41
C GLU A 15 2.92 -1.31 6.82
N VAL A 16 3.58 -2.48 6.77
CA VAL A 16 4.93 -2.62 6.21
C VAL A 16 4.96 -2.28 4.73
N ALA A 17 3.89 -2.62 4.01
CA ALA A 17 3.76 -2.26 2.60
C ALA A 17 3.55 -0.74 2.43
N TYR A 18 2.74 -0.12 3.28
CA TYR A 18 2.48 1.32 3.22
C TYR A 18 3.70 2.16 3.58
N GLU A 19 4.44 1.79 4.63
CA GLU A 19 5.71 2.41 4.99
C GLU A 19 6.72 2.34 3.83
N LYS A 20 6.81 1.19 3.18
CA LYS A 20 7.69 1.00 2.02
C LYS A 20 7.26 1.87 0.85
N VAL A 21 5.97 1.91 0.53
CA VAL A 21 5.43 2.76 -0.55
C VAL A 21 5.67 4.23 -0.25
N ALA A 22 5.40 4.70 0.97
CA ALA A 22 5.70 6.07 1.38
C ALA A 22 7.18 6.41 1.17
N LYS A 23 8.08 5.52 1.60
CA LYS A 23 9.53 5.71 1.43
C LYS A 23 9.96 5.73 -0.05
N ASP A 24 9.51 4.77 -0.84
CA ASP A 24 9.94 4.59 -2.23
C ASP A 24 9.46 5.75 -3.12
N PHE A 25 8.26 6.27 -2.86
CA PHE A 25 7.65 7.35 -3.66
C PHE A 25 7.73 8.73 -3.00
N LYS A 26 8.44 8.86 -1.88
CA LYS A 26 8.57 10.11 -1.11
C LYS A 26 7.23 10.69 -0.66
N GLY A 27 6.31 9.81 -0.23
CA GLY A 27 5.07 10.19 0.42
C GLY A 27 5.14 10.06 1.94
N GLU A 28 3.97 10.08 2.57
CA GLU A 28 3.80 10.09 4.02
C GLU A 28 2.90 8.93 4.45
N TRP A 29 3.26 8.29 5.57
CA TRP A 29 2.46 7.30 6.28
C TRP A 29 2.45 7.69 7.76
N ASP A 30 1.26 7.91 8.33
CA ASP A 30 1.10 8.37 9.72
C ASP A 30 0.55 7.29 10.68
N GLY A 31 0.31 6.09 10.18
CA GLY A 31 -0.30 4.97 10.92
C GLY A 31 -1.74 4.66 10.49
N GLU A 32 -2.43 5.59 9.83
CA GLU A 32 -3.79 5.40 9.32
C GLU A 32 -3.93 5.83 7.86
N HIS A 33 -3.21 6.88 7.46
CA HIS A 33 -3.29 7.50 6.14
C HIS A 33 -1.95 7.41 5.39
N LEU A 34 -1.99 6.79 4.20
CA LEU A 34 -0.90 6.84 3.23
C LEU A 34 -1.24 7.86 2.14
N ARG A 35 -0.40 8.89 2.01
CA ARG A 35 -0.50 9.90 0.95
C ARG A 35 0.78 9.95 0.14
N VAL A 36 0.68 9.74 -1.17
CA VAL A 36 1.77 9.93 -2.13
C VAL A 36 1.24 10.78 -3.26
N GLU A 37 1.92 11.86 -3.61
CA GLU A 37 1.56 12.67 -4.78
C GLU A 37 2.84 13.12 -5.50
N ASN A 38 3.07 12.60 -6.69
CA ASN A 38 4.20 12.99 -7.53
C ASN A 38 3.88 12.77 -9.03
N SER A 39 4.84 13.06 -9.90
CA SER A 39 4.66 12.98 -11.37
C SER A 39 4.38 11.56 -11.90
N TRP A 40 4.56 10.53 -11.09
CA TRP A 40 4.36 9.13 -11.47
C TRP A 40 3.14 8.52 -10.79
N VAL A 41 2.88 8.88 -9.53
CA VAL A 41 1.95 8.18 -8.65
C VAL A 41 1.14 9.17 -7.83
N ASP A 42 -0.17 8.92 -7.74
CA ASP A 42 -1.09 9.55 -6.79
C ASP A 42 -1.79 8.42 -6.01
N ILE A 43 -1.51 8.34 -4.71
CA ILE A 43 -2.04 7.33 -3.80
C ILE A 43 -2.65 8.05 -2.61
N ASP A 44 -3.87 7.64 -2.29
CA ASP A 44 -4.62 8.05 -1.12
C ASP A 44 -5.25 6.81 -0.48
N ILE A 45 -4.71 6.35 0.65
CA ILE A 45 -5.22 5.17 1.36
C ILE A 45 -5.51 5.49 2.81
N HIS A 46 -6.76 5.32 3.20
CA HIS A 46 -7.20 5.37 4.59
C HIS A 46 -7.42 3.97 5.13
N SER A 47 -6.87 3.69 6.31
CA SER A 47 -6.83 2.37 6.89
C SER A 47 -7.21 2.43 8.37
N PHE A 48 -8.09 1.54 8.79
CA PHE A 48 -8.49 1.46 10.19
C PHE A 48 -9.01 0.06 10.53
N THR A 49 -8.91 -0.29 11.81
CA THR A 49 -9.52 -1.52 12.33
C THR A 49 -10.92 -1.19 12.85
N PHE A 50 -11.92 -1.86 12.30
CA PHE A 50 -13.30 -1.77 12.75
C PHE A 50 -13.62 -2.94 13.69
N LEU A 51 -14.15 -2.62 14.88
CA LEU A 51 -14.52 -3.59 15.92
C LEU A 51 -13.40 -4.57 16.33
N ASP A 52 -12.13 -4.15 16.22
CA ASP A 52 -10.94 -4.95 16.53
C ASP A 52 -10.80 -6.29 15.76
N GLU A 53 -11.68 -6.55 14.78
CA GLU A 53 -11.76 -7.82 14.05
C GLU A 53 -11.62 -7.66 12.53
N VAL A 54 -11.97 -6.49 11.99
CA VAL A 54 -11.99 -6.26 10.54
C VAL A 54 -11.08 -5.11 10.19
N TYR A 55 -10.01 -5.41 9.46
CA TYR A 55 -9.21 -4.38 8.83
C TYR A 55 -9.92 -3.85 7.58
N ILE A 56 -10.09 -2.53 7.53
CA ILE A 56 -10.68 -1.83 6.38
C ILE A 56 -9.65 -0.89 5.80
N SER A 57 -9.45 -0.98 4.49
CA SER A 57 -8.65 -0.03 3.71
C SER A 57 -9.48 0.50 2.55
N ILE A 58 -9.55 1.83 2.45
CA ILE A 58 -10.20 2.56 1.37
C ILE A 58 -9.08 3.22 0.57
N SER A 59 -8.90 2.78 -0.67
CA SER A 59 -7.76 3.17 -1.51
C SER A 59 -8.20 3.83 -2.80
N THR A 60 -7.63 4.98 -3.11
CA THR A 60 -7.65 5.62 -4.43
C THR A 60 -6.24 5.61 -4.98
N LEU A 61 -6.04 4.96 -6.14
CA LEU A 61 -4.71 4.74 -6.70
C LEU A 61 -4.68 5.13 -8.17
N HIS A 62 -3.71 5.96 -8.54
CA HIS A 62 -3.43 6.33 -9.92
C HIS A 62 -1.94 6.18 -10.24
N PHE A 63 -1.64 5.44 -11.31
CA PHE A 63 -0.28 5.16 -11.74
C PHE A 63 -0.10 5.48 -13.23
N GLN A 64 0.94 6.24 -13.57
CA GLN A 64 1.29 6.53 -14.96
C GLN A 64 2.02 5.36 -15.66
N LYS A 65 2.44 4.34 -14.90
CA LYS A 65 3.23 3.19 -15.40
C LYS A 65 2.67 1.89 -14.82
N THR A 66 2.93 0.78 -15.48
CA THR A 66 2.43 -0.54 -15.06
C THR A 66 3.02 -0.96 -13.71
N VAL A 67 2.11 -1.28 -12.77
CA VAL A 67 2.42 -1.76 -11.43
C VAL A 67 1.85 -3.16 -11.24
N LEU A 68 2.61 -4.04 -10.58
CA LEU A 68 2.12 -5.33 -10.11
C LEU A 68 1.77 -5.24 -8.63
N PHE A 69 0.54 -5.60 -8.29
CA PHE A 69 0.13 -5.84 -6.91
C PHE A 69 0.32 -7.31 -6.60
N LYS A 70 1.13 -7.62 -5.60
CA LYS A 70 1.39 -8.98 -5.15
C LYS A 70 0.99 -9.11 -3.69
N SER A 71 0.01 -9.97 -3.44
CA SER A 71 -0.31 -10.43 -2.10
C SER A 71 0.52 -11.68 -1.83
N SER A 72 1.28 -11.68 -0.74
CA SER A 72 1.82 -12.92 -0.19
C SER A 72 0.93 -13.35 0.96
N ARG A 73 0.36 -14.56 0.86
CA ARG A 73 0.01 -15.28 2.09
C ARG A 73 1.32 -15.61 2.76
N SER A 74 1.60 -14.95 3.87
CA SER A 74 2.65 -15.43 4.76
C SER A 74 2.18 -16.79 5.27
N ASP A 75 2.76 -17.88 4.74
CA ASP A 75 2.62 -19.23 5.30
C ASP A 75 3.44 -19.33 6.62
N LEU A 76 3.28 -18.36 7.52
CA LEU A 76 3.83 -18.42 8.88
C LEU A 76 2.75 -18.95 9.81
N LEU A 77 2.66 -20.28 9.86
CA LEU A 77 2.33 -21.04 11.06
C LEU A 77 3.63 -21.44 11.77
#